data_AF-A0A7L3XJW7-F1
#
_entry.id   AF-A0A7L3XJW7-F1
#
_cell.length_a   1.000
_cell.length_b   1.000
_cell.length_c   1.000
_cell.angle_alpha   90.00
_cell.angle_beta   90.00
_cell.angle_gamma   90.00
#
_symmetry.space_group_name_H-M   'P 1'
#
loop_
_entity.id
_entity.type
_entity.pdbx_description
1 polymer ?
#
loop_
_entity_poly.entity_id
_entity_poly.type
_entity_poly.pdbx_seq_one_letter_code
_entity_poly.pdbx_strand_id
1 'polypeptide(L)'
;MWKLVTVGVLLAACSSRVRGTSIFYSNKDANQVLKIQKRANSFLEELKPGSVERECKEERCDFEEASEIFETKEATGLRFPASVSDGDQCDPQPCSNGICKDNIGKFSCICNKGWEGVLCNYEVKYTNCSVNNGGCEHFCRDDPANQCRSCSCASGYQLMNDHTMCKPVVEFPCGRVKTDYIEAKAGFNIRLIEGRAGRRGESPWQIMLQNSKGKFLCGGVLIHPSWVLTAAHCIEAEGGLKVRLGKFHRLRTEADEQTIWVDKCVSHENYTKETSDNDIAMLHLAEPVVYNKYALPVCLPTRDLAEQELTRSGKQMLVTGWGSTSDVHNNYSTLLSYIQIPMVPRNECAQAMRFAISDNMLCAGSLGDKKDACSGDSGGPMITKYKDTWFLVGLVSWGEGCGRREKFGVYTKVSQYLEWIQHHIDEMSASWKG
;
A
#
# COMPACT_ATOMS: atom_id res chain seq x y z
N MET A 1 81.56 3.57 -31.79
CA MET A 1 80.26 3.47 -32.47
C MET A 1 79.19 3.55 -31.38
N TRP A 2 78.80 4.73 -30.90
CA TRP A 2 78.01 5.76 -31.57
C TRP A 2 76.59 5.28 -31.95
N LYS A 3 75.62 5.89 -31.26
CA LYS A 3 74.21 6.15 -31.61
C LYS A 3 73.13 5.21 -31.04
N LEU A 4 72.11 5.87 -30.46
CA LEU A 4 70.85 5.40 -29.85
C LEU A 4 70.99 4.98 -28.37
N VAL A 5 71.11 5.84 -27.35
CA VAL A 5 70.39 7.09 -27.04
C VAL A 5 68.88 6.96 -27.18
N THR A 6 68.23 7.18 -26.03
CA THR A 6 66.85 7.66 -25.82
C THR A 6 65.72 6.75 -26.25
N VAL A 7 64.97 6.24 -25.25
CA VAL A 7 63.49 6.25 -25.17
C VAL A 7 62.98 5.48 -23.93
N GLY A 8 63.79 4.64 -23.27
CA GLY A 8 63.29 3.71 -22.25
C GLY A 8 63.27 4.13 -20.77
N VAL A 9 63.84 5.28 -20.36
CA VAL A 9 64.05 5.57 -18.92
C VAL A 9 63.51 6.94 -18.45
N LEU A 10 62.73 7.65 -19.28
CA LEU A 10 62.09 8.93 -18.92
C LEU A 10 60.57 8.87 -18.67
N LEU A 11 60.01 7.68 -18.42
CA LEU A 11 58.58 7.50 -18.12
C LEU A 11 58.29 6.92 -16.72
N ALA A 12 59.22 7.06 -15.78
CA ALA A 12 59.03 6.66 -14.38
C ALA A 12 59.39 7.77 -13.37
N ALA A 13 59.32 9.05 -13.78
CA ALA A 13 59.54 10.21 -12.89
C ALA A 13 58.52 11.36 -13.11
N CYS A 14 57.35 11.05 -13.68
CA CYS A 14 56.19 11.96 -13.71
C CYS A 14 54.93 11.23 -13.24
N SER A 15 54.93 10.78 -12.00
CA SER A 15 53.71 10.56 -11.22
C SER A 15 53.59 11.68 -10.18
N SER A 16 53.65 12.93 -10.65
CA SER A 16 53.11 14.04 -9.88
C SER A 16 51.64 13.75 -9.64
N ARG A 17 51.29 13.41 -8.39
CA ARG A 17 49.90 13.45 -7.93
C ARG A 17 49.38 14.84 -8.28
N VAL A 18 48.54 14.94 -9.30
CA VAL A 18 47.65 16.09 -9.45
C VAL A 18 46.74 16.04 -8.24
N ARG A 19 47.14 16.73 -7.16
CA ARG A 19 46.19 17.13 -6.14
C ARG A 19 45.24 18.06 -6.87
N GLY A 20 44.05 17.54 -7.19
CA GLY A 20 42.92 18.40 -7.48
C GLY A 20 42.73 19.28 -6.25
N THR A 21 43.30 20.49 -6.29
CA THR A 21 42.93 21.53 -5.37
C THR A 21 41.49 21.83 -5.69
N SER A 22 40.58 21.34 -4.85
CA SER A 22 39.22 21.84 -4.82
C SER A 22 39.32 23.36 -4.76
N ILE A 23 38.83 24.04 -5.79
CA ILE A 23 38.70 25.50 -5.81
C ILE A 23 37.69 25.94 -4.73
N PHE A 24 36.88 25.00 -4.23
CA PHE A 24 35.91 25.22 -3.17
C PHE A 24 36.44 24.69 -1.83
N TYR A 25 36.44 25.56 -0.81
CA TYR A 25 36.74 25.18 0.56
C TYR A 25 35.72 24.15 1.08
N SER A 26 36.15 23.26 1.99
CA SER A 26 35.22 22.39 2.71
C SER A 26 34.30 23.23 3.61
N ASN A 27 33.09 22.76 3.93
CA ASN A 27 32.15 23.51 4.77
C ASN A 27 32.76 23.88 6.14
N LYS A 28 33.61 23.00 6.71
CA LYS A 28 34.36 23.28 7.94
C LYS A 28 35.43 24.37 7.78
N ASP A 29 36.11 24.40 6.64
CA ASP A 29 37.18 25.37 6.38
C ASP A 29 36.64 26.72 5.89
N ALA A 30 35.52 26.74 5.14
CA ALA A 30 34.85 27.95 4.70
C ALA A 30 34.34 28.78 5.89
N ASN A 31 33.86 28.12 6.95
CA ASN A 31 33.45 28.74 8.21
C ASN A 31 34.62 29.36 9.02
N GLN A 32 35.88 29.05 8.68
CA GLN A 32 37.05 29.68 9.32
C GLN A 32 37.51 30.94 8.59
N VAL A 33 37.24 31.07 7.28
CA VAL A 33 37.66 32.21 6.46
C VAL A 33 36.72 33.41 6.64
N LEU A 34 35.44 33.16 6.85
CA LEU A 34 34.46 34.20 7.21
C LEU A 34 34.31 34.27 8.74
N LYS A 35 35.26 34.90 9.42
CA LYS A 35 35.01 35.40 10.78
C LYS A 35 34.10 36.63 10.69
N ILE A 36 32.81 36.40 10.48
CA ILE A 36 31.81 37.45 10.68
C ILE A 36 31.84 37.77 12.17
N GLN A 37 32.28 38.97 12.56
CA GLN A 37 32.05 39.45 13.92
C GLN A 37 30.54 39.54 14.10
N LYS A 38 29.97 38.62 14.87
CA LYS A 38 28.60 38.73 15.33
C LYS A 38 28.48 40.03 16.12
N ARG A 39 27.46 40.83 15.81
CA ARG A 39 27.10 42.05 16.54
C ARG A 39 26.38 41.71 17.85
N ALA A 40 25.80 40.51 17.90
CA ALA A 40 25.26 39.82 19.06
C ALA A 40 26.28 39.61 20.19
N ASN A 41 25.79 39.58 21.43
CA ASN A 41 26.51 39.58 22.71
C ASN A 41 27.54 40.72 22.89
N SER A 42 27.19 41.94 22.46
CA SER A 42 28.05 43.13 22.58
C SER A 42 27.77 43.97 23.83
N PHE A 43 28.78 44.69 24.35
CA PHE A 43 28.60 45.58 25.51
C PHE A 43 27.52 46.63 25.21
N LEU A 44 26.46 46.68 26.04
CA LEU A 44 25.27 47.55 25.90
C LEU A 44 24.34 47.23 24.71
N GLU A 45 24.32 45.99 24.24
CA GLU A 45 23.45 45.56 23.15
C GLU A 45 21.95 45.78 23.42
N GLU A 46 21.50 45.47 24.62
CA GLU A 46 20.12 45.68 25.11
C GLU A 46 19.62 47.14 25.02
N LEU A 47 20.52 48.11 24.80
CA LEU A 47 20.16 49.52 24.59
C LEU A 47 19.87 49.85 23.12
N LYS A 48 20.12 48.92 22.20
CA LYS A 48 19.88 49.10 20.76
C LYS A 48 18.43 48.68 20.44
N PRO A 49 17.79 49.33 19.46
CA PRO A 49 16.47 48.87 19.00
C PRO A 49 16.56 47.43 18.49
N GLY A 50 15.57 46.61 18.85
CA GLY A 50 15.50 45.19 18.48
C GLY A 50 15.65 44.97 16.97
N SER A 51 16.39 43.94 16.58
CA SER A 51 16.67 43.63 15.18
C SER A 51 16.70 42.13 14.94
N VAL A 52 15.88 41.62 14.01
CA VAL A 52 15.82 40.19 13.67
C VAL A 52 17.20 39.61 13.34
N GLU A 53 17.99 40.33 12.55
CA GLU A 53 19.32 39.89 12.13
C GLU A 53 20.26 39.70 13.34
N ARG A 54 20.20 40.59 14.33
CA ARG A 54 21.11 40.58 15.48
C ARG A 54 20.62 39.61 16.56
N GLU A 55 19.40 39.81 17.03
CA GLU A 55 18.85 39.08 18.19
C GLU A 55 18.48 37.63 17.83
N CYS A 56 18.07 37.35 16.58
CA CYS A 56 17.47 36.05 16.26
C CYS A 56 18.15 35.25 15.13
N LYS A 57 19.03 35.88 14.33
CA LYS A 57 19.85 35.16 13.33
C LYS A 57 21.31 35.05 13.77
N GLU A 58 21.90 36.12 14.31
CA GLU A 58 23.25 36.10 14.84
C GLU A 58 23.31 35.40 16.22
N GLU A 59 22.21 35.44 17.01
CA GLU A 59 22.00 34.68 18.25
C GLU A 59 20.60 34.01 18.35
N ARG A 60 20.34 33.31 19.47
CA ARG A 60 19.07 32.61 19.71
C ARG A 60 18.22 33.45 20.65
N CYS A 61 17.27 34.19 20.11
CA CYS A 61 16.38 35.02 20.90
C CYS A 61 15.30 34.24 21.66
N ASP A 62 14.83 34.81 22.76
CA ASP A 62 13.66 34.37 23.51
C ASP A 62 12.39 35.16 23.15
N PHE A 63 11.26 34.85 23.79
CA PHE A 63 9.96 35.43 23.44
C PHE A 63 9.85 36.92 23.80
N GLU A 64 10.64 37.42 24.75
CA GLU A 64 10.62 38.80 25.18
C GLU A 64 11.36 39.66 24.15
N GLU A 65 12.60 39.29 23.81
CA GLU A 65 13.41 39.91 22.75
C GLU A 65 12.69 39.88 21.39
N ALA A 66 12.01 38.76 21.14
CA ALA A 66 11.15 38.57 19.98
C ALA A 66 10.00 39.59 19.91
N SER A 67 9.37 39.84 21.06
CA SER A 67 8.21 40.71 21.16
C SER A 67 8.58 42.19 21.03
N GLU A 68 9.83 42.56 21.31
CA GLU A 68 10.35 43.91 21.08
C GLU A 68 10.48 44.24 19.59
N ILE A 69 10.68 43.22 18.75
CA ILE A 69 10.87 43.39 17.31
C ILE A 69 9.54 43.44 16.54
N PHE A 70 8.56 42.62 16.92
CA PHE A 70 7.33 42.42 16.12
C PHE A 70 6.08 43.12 16.69
N GLU A 71 6.24 43.93 17.73
CA GLU A 71 5.27 44.88 18.35
C GLU A 71 3.93 44.29 18.86
N THR A 72 3.45 43.17 18.33
CA THR A 72 2.17 42.53 18.69
C THR A 72 2.38 41.07 19.05
N LYS A 73 1.78 40.60 20.15
CA LYS A 73 1.87 39.18 20.58
C LYS A 73 1.41 38.19 19.52
N GLU A 74 0.53 38.61 18.62
CA GLU A 74 0.06 37.80 17.49
C GLU A 74 1.14 37.68 16.41
N ALA A 75 1.81 38.78 16.03
CA ALA A 75 2.96 38.72 15.12
C ALA A 75 4.14 37.98 15.76
N THR A 76 4.39 38.17 17.06
CA THR A 76 5.40 37.42 17.81
C THR A 76 5.07 35.94 17.89
N GLY A 77 3.80 35.54 18.05
CA GLY A 77 3.41 34.13 18.09
C GLY A 77 3.33 33.45 16.72
N LEU A 78 2.99 34.19 15.65
CA LEU A 78 2.79 33.64 14.30
C LEU A 78 4.06 33.68 13.42
N ARG A 79 4.96 34.65 13.59
CA ARG A 79 6.19 34.77 12.76
C ARG A 79 7.43 34.13 13.38
N PHE A 80 7.48 33.87 14.69
CA PHE A 80 8.75 33.56 15.35
C PHE A 80 9.40 32.21 15.13
N PRO A 81 8.71 31.07 14.94
CA PRO A 81 9.46 29.82 14.89
C PRO A 81 10.07 29.52 13.52
N ALA A 82 9.44 29.94 12.41
CA ALA A 82 9.76 29.48 11.06
C ALA A 82 10.60 30.49 10.28
N SER A 83 9.99 31.60 9.83
CA SER A 83 10.63 32.63 9.00
C SER A 83 11.98 33.16 9.51
N VAL A 84 12.18 33.21 10.83
CA VAL A 84 13.44 33.66 11.45
C VAL A 84 14.53 32.59 11.41
N SER A 85 14.14 31.31 11.44
CA SER A 85 15.04 30.15 11.38
C SER A 85 15.45 29.80 9.95
N ASP A 86 14.58 29.97 8.95
CA ASP A 86 14.84 29.53 7.56
C ASP A 86 14.26 30.40 6.43
N GLY A 87 13.77 31.61 6.74
CA GLY A 87 13.21 32.55 5.77
C GLY A 87 11.71 32.38 5.53
N ASP A 88 11.00 33.42 5.11
CA ASP A 88 9.56 33.35 4.84
C ASP A 88 9.26 32.57 3.55
N GLN A 89 8.71 31.36 3.66
CA GLN A 89 8.37 30.54 2.48
C GLN A 89 7.06 30.94 1.81
N CYS A 90 6.38 31.97 2.34
CA CYS A 90 5.23 32.60 1.72
C CYS A 90 5.59 33.79 0.82
N ASP A 91 6.88 34.11 0.64
CA ASP A 91 7.33 35.16 -0.30
C ASP A 91 8.25 34.58 -1.41
N PRO A 92 7.83 34.59 -2.70
CA PRO A 92 6.57 35.12 -3.23
C PRO A 92 5.36 34.23 -2.92
N GLN A 93 4.16 34.81 -2.82
CA GLN A 93 2.94 34.12 -2.41
C GLN A 93 2.66 32.86 -3.26
N PRO A 94 2.82 31.64 -2.68
CA PRO A 94 2.73 30.41 -3.46
C PRO A 94 1.29 29.92 -3.66
N CYS A 95 0.36 30.33 -2.80
CA CYS A 95 -1.04 29.91 -2.83
C CYS A 95 -1.85 30.75 -3.82
N SER A 96 -2.44 30.12 -4.84
CA SER A 96 -3.21 30.84 -5.88
C SER A 96 -4.54 31.38 -5.36
N ASN A 97 -5.37 30.52 -4.75
CA ASN A 97 -6.67 30.90 -4.19
C ASN A 97 -6.76 30.56 -2.69
N GLY A 98 -5.81 31.07 -1.91
CA GLY A 98 -5.76 30.79 -0.48
C GLY A 98 -4.77 31.65 0.29
N ILE A 99 -4.77 31.46 1.61
CA ILE A 99 -3.87 32.13 2.54
C ILE A 99 -2.67 31.22 2.80
N CYS A 100 -1.46 31.75 2.61
CA CYS A 100 -0.23 31.02 2.92
C CYS A 100 0.08 31.08 4.42
N LYS A 101 0.45 29.94 4.98
CA LYS A 101 0.96 29.77 6.34
C LYS A 101 2.37 29.21 6.28
N ASP A 102 3.32 30.02 6.72
CA ASP A 102 4.73 29.68 6.88
C ASP A 102 4.90 28.70 8.07
N ASN A 103 5.67 27.63 7.87
CA ASN A 103 6.04 26.68 8.93
C ASN A 103 7.54 26.36 8.81
N ILE A 104 8.13 25.76 9.84
CA ILE A 104 9.56 25.41 9.81
C ILE A 104 9.83 24.42 8.67
N GLY A 105 10.66 24.82 7.72
CA GLY A 105 11.13 24.08 6.55
C GLY A 105 10.10 23.95 5.42
N LYS A 106 8.91 24.56 5.53
CA LYS A 106 7.82 24.39 4.57
C LYS A 106 6.70 25.41 4.76
N PHE A 107 6.00 25.76 3.69
CA PHE A 107 4.71 26.46 3.78
C PHE A 107 3.52 25.49 3.66
N SER A 108 2.33 26.00 4.01
CA SER A 108 1.04 25.34 3.80
C SER A 108 0.00 26.34 3.32
N CYS A 109 -0.90 25.94 2.43
CA CYS A 109 -1.97 26.81 1.95
C CYS A 109 -3.30 26.45 2.61
N ILE A 110 -4.02 27.46 3.11
CA ILE A 110 -5.43 27.34 3.49
C ILE A 110 -6.27 27.87 2.34
N CYS A 111 -6.95 26.96 1.65
CA CYS A 111 -7.71 27.30 0.45
C CYS A 111 -9.03 28.01 0.77
N ASN A 112 -9.38 28.95 -0.11
CA ASN A 112 -10.69 29.57 -0.10
C ASN A 112 -11.78 28.55 -0.44
N LYS A 113 -13.02 28.81 -0.03
CA LYS A 113 -14.16 27.93 -0.31
C LYS A 113 -14.28 27.66 -1.81
N GLY A 114 -14.34 26.37 -2.18
CA GLY A 114 -14.40 25.92 -3.57
C GLY A 114 -13.05 25.61 -4.21
N TRP A 115 -11.93 25.76 -3.49
CA TRP A 115 -10.59 25.43 -3.96
C TRP A 115 -9.92 24.35 -3.11
N GLU A 116 -9.13 23.50 -3.75
CA GLU A 116 -8.35 22.43 -3.12
C GLU A 116 -6.96 22.25 -3.77
N GLY A 117 -6.20 21.30 -3.24
CA GLY A 117 -4.81 21.03 -3.58
C GLY A 117 -3.82 21.83 -2.74
N VAL A 118 -2.55 21.45 -2.81
CA VAL A 118 -1.46 22.00 -1.99
C VAL A 118 -1.28 23.50 -2.24
N LEU A 119 -1.55 23.98 -3.46
CA LEU A 119 -1.41 25.39 -3.86
C LEU A 119 -2.76 26.10 -4.08
N CYS A 120 -3.88 25.47 -3.74
CA CYS A 120 -5.23 26.01 -3.95
C CYS A 120 -5.50 26.42 -5.40
N ASN A 121 -5.05 25.59 -6.34
CA ASN A 121 -5.15 25.82 -7.78
C ASN A 121 -6.14 24.87 -8.47
N TYR A 122 -6.85 24.02 -7.72
CA TYR A 122 -7.86 23.12 -8.24
C TYR A 122 -9.25 23.47 -7.69
N GLU A 123 -10.27 23.42 -8.54
CA GLU A 123 -11.66 23.59 -8.13
C GLU A 123 -12.19 22.31 -7.46
N VAL A 124 -12.90 22.49 -6.34
CA VAL A 124 -13.55 21.40 -5.60
C VAL A 124 -14.73 20.88 -6.43
N LYS A 125 -14.60 19.65 -6.92
CA LYS A 125 -15.67 18.98 -7.70
C LYS A 125 -16.64 18.19 -6.83
N TYR A 126 -16.18 17.74 -5.66
CA TYR A 126 -16.94 16.88 -4.75
C TYR A 126 -16.75 17.37 -3.32
N THR A 127 -17.84 17.48 -2.56
CA THR A 127 -17.82 17.91 -1.16
C THR A 127 -17.92 16.74 -0.17
N ASN A 128 -18.31 15.57 -0.65
CA ASN A 128 -18.44 14.33 0.13
C ASN A 128 -17.99 13.11 -0.70
N CYS A 129 -17.95 11.95 -0.06
CA CYS A 129 -17.52 10.68 -0.66
C CYS A 129 -18.65 9.94 -1.41
N SER A 130 -19.91 10.33 -1.21
CA SER A 130 -21.11 9.62 -1.69
C SER A 130 -21.18 9.44 -3.21
N VAL A 131 -20.58 10.35 -3.97
CA VAL A 131 -20.57 10.29 -5.44
C VAL A 131 -19.16 10.06 -5.93
N ASN A 132 -18.95 8.99 -6.69
CA ASN A 132 -17.68 8.65 -7.34
C ASN A 132 -16.49 8.67 -6.35
N ASN A 133 -16.69 8.18 -5.13
CA ASN A 133 -15.68 8.16 -4.06
C ASN A 133 -15.05 9.54 -3.80
N GLY A 134 -15.83 10.63 -3.91
CA GLY A 134 -15.38 12.01 -3.76
C GLY A 134 -14.30 12.45 -4.77
N GLY A 135 -14.11 11.70 -5.86
CA GLY A 135 -13.01 11.92 -6.81
C GLY A 135 -11.66 11.35 -6.37
N CYS A 136 -11.56 10.73 -5.19
CA CYS A 136 -10.32 10.16 -4.68
C CYS A 136 -9.86 8.95 -5.50
N GLU A 137 -8.55 8.79 -5.67
CA GLU A 137 -7.95 7.65 -6.38
C GLU A 137 -8.11 6.33 -5.63
N HIS A 138 -7.93 6.35 -4.32
CA HIS A 138 -8.08 5.18 -3.46
C HIS A 138 -9.16 5.41 -2.42
N PHE A 139 -8.85 6.09 -1.32
CA PHE A 139 -9.74 6.17 -0.17
C PHE A 139 -10.29 7.58 -0.03
N CYS A 140 -11.58 7.67 0.23
CA CYS A 140 -12.26 8.91 0.58
C CYS A 140 -12.80 8.81 2.00
N ARG A 141 -12.63 9.87 2.78
CA ARG A 141 -13.22 10.02 4.11
C ARG A 141 -13.96 11.34 4.19
N ASP A 142 -15.23 11.27 4.58
CA ASP A 142 -16.03 12.46 4.87
C ASP A 142 -15.54 13.13 6.15
N ASP A 143 -15.47 14.46 6.13
CA ASP A 143 -15.27 15.32 7.29
C ASP A 143 -16.53 16.20 7.46
N PRO A 144 -17.51 15.75 8.25
CA PRO A 144 -18.75 16.48 8.47
C PRO A 144 -18.53 17.83 9.19
N ALA A 145 -17.48 17.95 10.00
CA ALA A 145 -17.21 19.16 10.77
C ALA A 145 -16.83 20.33 9.85
N ASN A 146 -16.03 20.05 8.82
CA ASN A 146 -15.58 21.03 7.85
C ASN A 146 -16.39 21.02 6.54
N GLN A 147 -17.43 20.17 6.45
CA GLN A 147 -18.25 19.95 5.25
C GLN A 147 -17.40 19.67 4.01
N CYS A 148 -16.35 18.87 4.17
CA CYS A 148 -15.42 18.53 3.11
C CYS A 148 -15.11 17.03 3.10
N ARG A 149 -14.38 16.58 2.07
CA ARG A 149 -13.86 15.23 1.98
C ARG A 149 -12.34 15.26 1.96
N SER A 150 -11.73 14.21 2.48
CA SER A 150 -10.29 14.00 2.44
C SER A 150 -9.96 12.71 1.69
N CYS A 151 -8.94 12.76 0.84
CA CYS A 151 -8.45 11.58 0.13
C CYS A 151 -7.20 11.03 0.81
N SER A 152 -7.03 9.70 0.78
CA SER A 152 -5.80 9.04 1.21
C SER A 152 -5.49 7.84 0.31
N CYS A 153 -4.27 7.31 0.43
CA CYS A 153 -3.72 6.33 -0.50
C CYS A 153 -3.37 5.00 0.18
N ALA A 154 -3.47 3.91 -0.57
CA ALA A 154 -3.02 2.58 -0.16
C ALA A 154 -1.49 2.50 0.01
N SER A 155 -1.01 1.46 0.69
CA SER A 155 0.41 1.24 0.96
C SER A 155 1.27 1.21 -0.32
N GLY A 156 2.35 1.98 -0.30
CA GLY A 156 3.25 2.14 -1.47
C GLY A 156 2.82 3.24 -2.44
N TYR A 157 1.79 4.02 -2.11
CA TYR A 157 1.35 5.19 -2.88
C TYR A 157 1.43 6.47 -2.05
N GLN A 158 1.62 7.60 -2.74
CA GLN A 158 1.60 8.94 -2.17
C GLN A 158 0.50 9.78 -2.81
N LEU A 159 -0.19 10.58 -1.99
CA LEU A 159 -1.20 11.54 -2.45
C LEU A 159 -0.49 12.70 -3.14
N MET A 160 -0.97 13.05 -4.33
CA MET A 160 -0.40 14.11 -5.15
C MET A 160 -0.91 15.50 -4.71
N ASN A 161 -0.31 16.54 -5.28
CA ASN A 161 -0.61 17.93 -4.94
C ASN A 161 -2.05 18.37 -5.24
N ASP A 162 -2.78 17.60 -6.05
CA ASP A 162 -4.21 17.81 -6.31
C ASP A 162 -5.13 17.28 -5.21
N HIS A 163 -4.56 16.70 -4.14
CA HIS A 163 -5.28 16.07 -3.03
C HIS A 163 -6.28 14.97 -3.44
N THR A 164 -6.17 14.42 -4.64
CA THR A 164 -7.11 13.39 -5.15
C THR A 164 -6.39 12.19 -5.75
N MET A 165 -5.29 12.41 -6.47
CA MET A 165 -4.55 11.36 -7.16
C MET A 165 -3.56 10.64 -6.24
N CYS A 166 -3.46 9.32 -6.39
CA CYS A 166 -2.46 8.50 -5.72
C CYS A 166 -1.46 7.96 -6.74
N LYS A 167 -0.16 8.25 -6.56
CA LYS A 167 0.90 7.70 -7.41
C LYS A 167 1.79 6.73 -6.64
N PRO A 168 2.22 5.62 -7.26
CA PRO A 168 3.22 4.73 -6.67
C PRO A 168 4.51 5.47 -6.34
N VAL A 169 5.06 5.21 -5.15
CA VAL A 169 6.37 5.73 -4.72
C VAL A 169 7.38 4.62 -4.42
N VAL A 170 6.94 3.37 -4.47
CA VAL A 170 7.80 2.17 -4.34
C VAL A 170 7.74 1.35 -5.62
N GLU A 171 8.73 0.49 -5.80
CA GLU A 171 8.83 -0.35 -7.01
C GLU A 171 7.66 -1.34 -7.14
N PHE A 172 7.23 -1.94 -6.03
CA PHE A 172 6.15 -2.92 -5.97
C PHE A 172 5.09 -2.45 -4.97
N PRO A 173 4.24 -1.47 -5.35
CA PRO A 173 3.16 -1.03 -4.47
C PRO A 173 2.08 -2.11 -4.42
N CYS A 174 1.22 -2.09 -3.39
CA CYS A 174 0.15 -3.08 -3.31
C CYS A 174 -0.77 -3.00 -4.54
N GLY A 175 -1.35 -4.14 -4.93
CA GLY A 175 -2.40 -4.20 -5.94
C GLY A 175 -2.01 -3.73 -7.34
N ARG A 176 -0.72 -3.50 -7.63
CA ARG A 176 -0.24 -3.08 -8.96
C ARG A 176 0.62 -4.15 -9.60
N VAL A 177 0.04 -4.86 -10.54
CA VAL A 177 0.76 -5.87 -11.32
C VAL A 177 1.71 -5.19 -12.30
N LYS A 178 2.99 -5.57 -12.26
CA LYS A 178 3.97 -5.23 -13.30
C LYS A 178 3.94 -6.29 -14.39
N THR A 179 3.13 -6.08 -15.42
CA THR A 179 3.13 -6.95 -16.59
C THR A 179 4.16 -6.45 -17.59
N ASP A 180 5.16 -7.27 -17.92
CA ASP A 180 6.05 -7.00 -19.05
C ASP A 180 5.19 -7.05 -20.33
N TYR A 181 4.93 -5.91 -20.94
CA TYR A 181 4.27 -5.79 -22.25
C TYR A 181 5.20 -6.36 -23.32
N ILE A 182 5.32 -7.69 -23.42
CA ILE A 182 5.69 -8.50 -24.59
C ILE A 182 5.47 -9.96 -24.16
N GLU A 183 4.29 -10.51 -24.44
CA GLU A 183 4.16 -11.75 -25.22
C GLU A 183 2.68 -12.02 -25.53
N ALA A 184 2.41 -12.03 -26.83
CA ALA A 184 1.12 -12.27 -27.43
C ALA A 184 0.72 -13.76 -27.33
N LYS A 185 -0.58 -13.98 -27.12
CA LYS A 185 -1.35 -15.17 -27.49
C LYS A 185 -0.64 -16.54 -27.34
N ALA A 186 -0.79 -17.15 -26.17
CA ALA A 186 -0.95 -18.60 -26.08
C ALA A 186 -2.31 -18.90 -25.46
N GLY A 187 -3.31 -19.14 -26.31
CA GLY A 187 -4.61 -19.64 -25.87
C GLY A 187 -4.48 -21.09 -25.47
N PHE A 188 -4.62 -21.38 -24.18
CA PHE A 188 -4.93 -22.70 -23.68
C PHE A 188 -6.19 -22.61 -22.82
N ASN A 189 -7.22 -23.37 -23.19
CA ASN A 189 -8.42 -23.55 -22.38
C ASN A 189 -8.14 -24.65 -21.35
N ILE A 190 -8.14 -24.35 -20.04
CA ILE A 190 -8.42 -25.28 -18.92
C ILE A 190 -8.88 -24.46 -17.69
N ARG A 191 -9.80 -25.07 -16.92
CA ARG A 191 -10.98 -24.48 -16.30
C ARG A 191 -11.00 -24.80 -14.78
N LEU A 192 -11.08 -23.79 -13.88
CA LEU A 192 -12.04 -23.81 -12.74
C LEU A 192 -13.43 -24.19 -13.29
N ILE A 193 -14.50 -24.47 -12.56
CA ILE A 193 -15.77 -24.79 -13.28
C ILE A 193 -16.08 -23.61 -14.24
N GLU A 194 -15.93 -23.85 -15.55
CA GLU A 194 -15.84 -22.82 -16.60
C GLU A 194 -14.81 -21.64 -16.51
N GLY A 195 -13.69 -21.76 -15.79
CA GLY A 195 -12.60 -20.76 -15.74
C GLY A 195 -11.68 -20.65 -16.95
N ARG A 196 -10.82 -19.62 -16.96
CA ARG A 196 -9.81 -19.36 -17.98
C ARG A 196 -8.40 -19.57 -17.42
N ALA A 197 -7.44 -19.89 -18.30
CA ALA A 197 -6.03 -19.96 -17.90
C ALA A 197 -5.53 -18.54 -17.55
N GLY A 198 -4.96 -18.38 -16.36
CA GLY A 198 -4.25 -17.15 -16.02
C GLY A 198 -2.90 -17.09 -16.72
N ARG A 199 -2.22 -15.96 -16.61
CA ARG A 199 -0.82 -15.83 -16.99
C ARG A 199 0.07 -15.73 -15.77
N ARG A 200 1.32 -16.17 -15.94
CA ARG A 200 2.36 -16.03 -14.92
C ARG A 200 2.49 -14.55 -14.53
N GLY A 201 2.28 -14.25 -13.25
CA GLY A 201 2.37 -12.89 -12.70
C GLY A 201 1.08 -12.07 -12.75
N GLU A 202 -0.06 -12.60 -13.22
CA GLU A 202 -1.34 -11.86 -13.18
C GLU A 202 -1.99 -11.80 -11.78
N SER A 203 -1.63 -12.72 -10.89
CA SER A 203 -2.09 -12.75 -9.49
C SER A 203 -0.88 -12.97 -8.55
N PRO A 204 0.01 -11.96 -8.42
CA PRO A 204 1.27 -12.11 -7.69
C PRO A 204 1.10 -12.18 -6.16
N TRP A 205 -0.09 -11.84 -5.65
CA TRP A 205 -0.48 -12.01 -4.25
C TRP A 205 -1.01 -13.42 -3.95
N GLN A 206 -1.17 -14.29 -4.96
CA GLN A 206 -1.67 -15.64 -4.76
C GLN A 206 -0.69 -16.47 -3.94
N ILE A 207 -1.19 -17.08 -2.87
CA ILE A 207 -0.45 -18.02 -2.04
C ILE A 207 -0.93 -19.44 -2.28
N MET A 208 0.01 -20.37 -2.26
CA MET A 208 -0.24 -21.80 -2.11
C MET A 208 0.12 -22.22 -0.69
N LEU A 209 -0.88 -22.65 0.08
CA LEU A 209 -0.67 -23.18 1.42
C LEU A 209 -0.37 -24.69 1.34
N GLN A 210 0.70 -25.10 2.02
CA GLN A 210 1.10 -26.50 2.13
C GLN A 210 1.39 -26.87 3.58
N ASN A 211 1.19 -28.14 3.92
CA ASN A 211 1.71 -28.66 5.18
C ASN A 211 3.21 -28.98 5.11
N SER A 212 3.76 -29.40 6.25
CA SER A 212 5.16 -29.80 6.42
C SER A 212 5.62 -30.87 5.42
N LYS A 213 4.72 -31.78 5.01
CA LYS A 213 4.97 -32.83 4.00
C LYS A 213 4.90 -32.32 2.55
N GLY A 214 4.57 -31.06 2.32
CA GLY A 214 4.42 -30.46 0.98
C GLY A 214 3.10 -30.79 0.28
N LYS A 215 2.10 -31.31 1.00
CA LYS A 215 0.76 -31.52 0.47
C LYS A 215 0.07 -30.16 0.28
N PHE A 216 -0.52 -29.93 -0.89
CA PHE A 216 -1.37 -28.77 -1.15
C PHE A 216 -2.66 -28.84 -0.32
N LEU A 217 -2.97 -27.76 0.39
CA LEU A 217 -4.13 -27.67 1.27
C LEU A 217 -5.16 -26.69 0.71
N CYS A 218 -4.76 -25.43 0.61
CA CYS A 218 -5.62 -24.29 0.35
C CYS A 218 -4.87 -23.19 -0.42
N GLY A 219 -5.62 -22.19 -0.84
CA GLY A 219 -5.10 -20.89 -1.25
C GLY A 219 -4.82 -19.97 -0.06
N GLY A 220 -4.33 -18.79 -0.39
CA GLY A 220 -4.13 -17.68 0.53
C GLY A 220 -3.82 -16.41 -0.26
N VAL A 221 -3.67 -15.31 0.45
CA VAL A 221 -3.45 -13.99 -0.15
C VAL A 221 -2.39 -13.22 0.61
N LEU A 222 -1.36 -12.75 -0.09
CA LEU A 222 -0.35 -11.85 0.46
C LEU A 222 -0.93 -10.44 0.65
N ILE A 223 -0.93 -9.92 1.87
CA ILE A 223 -1.41 -8.57 2.19
C ILE A 223 -0.33 -7.65 2.76
N HIS A 224 0.78 -8.23 3.24
CA HIS A 224 1.90 -7.55 3.88
C HIS A 224 3.18 -8.38 3.64
N PRO A 225 4.41 -7.82 3.73
CA PRO A 225 5.64 -8.60 3.54
C PRO A 225 5.72 -9.87 4.40
N SER A 226 5.16 -9.82 5.61
CA SER A 226 5.20 -10.93 6.57
C SER A 226 3.82 -11.50 6.94
N TRP A 227 2.74 -11.09 6.27
CA TRP A 227 1.39 -11.59 6.58
C TRP A 227 0.61 -12.06 5.36
N VAL A 228 0.02 -13.24 5.52
CA VAL A 228 -0.88 -13.86 4.55
C VAL A 228 -2.25 -14.06 5.17
N LEU A 229 -3.30 -13.75 4.43
CA LEU A 229 -4.67 -14.15 4.76
C LEU A 229 -5.03 -15.50 4.14
N THR A 230 -5.83 -16.28 4.85
CA THR A 230 -6.44 -17.52 4.36
C THR A 230 -7.75 -17.76 5.12
N ALA A 231 -8.43 -18.88 4.85
CA ALA A 231 -9.61 -19.29 5.58
C ALA A 231 -9.21 -20.01 6.88
N ALA A 232 -9.98 -19.86 7.96
CA ALA A 232 -9.68 -20.46 9.25
C ALA A 232 -9.70 -22.00 9.17
N HIS A 233 -10.65 -22.57 8.42
CA HIS A 233 -10.73 -24.02 8.25
C HIS A 233 -9.49 -24.65 7.59
N CYS A 234 -8.66 -23.86 6.90
CA CYS A 234 -7.44 -24.35 6.25
C CYS A 234 -6.29 -24.63 7.22
N ILE A 235 -6.37 -24.16 8.47
CA ILE A 235 -5.24 -24.17 9.41
C ILE A 235 -5.48 -25.02 10.67
N GLU A 236 -6.68 -25.58 10.85
CA GLU A 236 -7.06 -26.25 12.10
C GLU A 236 -6.42 -27.63 12.34
N ALA A 237 -5.99 -28.32 11.28
CA ALA A 237 -5.62 -29.73 11.36
C ALA A 237 -4.11 -30.01 11.16
N GLU A 238 -3.28 -28.98 11.02
CA GLU A 238 -1.95 -29.15 10.40
C GLU A 238 -0.81 -28.67 11.30
N GLY A 239 0.12 -29.58 11.59
CA GLY A 239 1.40 -29.27 12.24
C GLY A 239 2.44 -28.81 11.21
N GLY A 240 2.87 -27.56 11.35
CA GLY A 240 3.89 -26.92 10.51
C GLY A 240 3.36 -26.59 9.11
N LEU A 241 3.14 -25.31 8.85
CA LEU A 241 2.68 -24.80 7.56
C LEU A 241 3.81 -24.09 6.82
N LYS A 242 3.77 -24.17 5.49
CA LYS A 242 4.62 -23.37 4.62
C LYS A 242 3.80 -22.78 3.48
N VAL A 243 4.15 -21.56 3.12
CA VAL A 243 3.54 -20.84 2.00
C VAL A 243 4.48 -20.89 0.80
N ARG A 244 3.91 -21.01 -0.40
CA ARG A 244 4.65 -20.81 -1.65
C ARG A 244 4.06 -19.65 -2.45
N LEU A 245 4.93 -18.73 -2.86
CA LEU A 245 4.60 -17.51 -3.59
C LEU A 245 5.23 -17.54 -4.98
N GLY A 246 4.72 -16.72 -5.91
CA GLY A 246 5.25 -16.63 -7.28
C GLY A 246 4.99 -17.87 -8.14
N LYS A 247 4.08 -18.74 -7.69
CA LYS A 247 3.74 -19.98 -8.39
C LYS A 247 2.72 -19.73 -9.50
N PHE A 248 2.93 -20.37 -10.65
CA PHE A 248 1.94 -20.52 -11.70
C PHE A 248 1.59 -22.00 -11.90
N HIS A 249 2.60 -22.88 -11.95
CA HIS A 249 2.41 -24.32 -12.07
C HIS A 249 2.41 -25.00 -10.70
N ARG A 250 1.31 -25.68 -10.35
CA ARG A 250 1.11 -26.27 -9.01
C ARG A 250 2.15 -27.33 -8.63
N LEU A 251 2.47 -28.21 -9.57
CA LEU A 251 3.33 -29.38 -9.34
C LEU A 251 4.82 -29.16 -9.62
N ARG A 252 5.20 -28.08 -10.31
CA ARG A 252 6.59 -27.83 -10.72
C ARG A 252 7.19 -26.74 -9.85
N THR A 253 8.46 -26.91 -9.51
CA THR A 253 9.28 -25.85 -8.93
C THR A 253 9.60 -24.84 -10.02
N GLU A 254 9.39 -23.56 -9.75
CA GLU A 254 9.63 -22.44 -10.66
C GLU A 254 10.73 -21.55 -10.10
N ALA A 255 11.61 -21.00 -10.95
CA ALA A 255 12.80 -20.28 -10.50
C ALA A 255 12.51 -19.04 -9.64
N ASP A 256 11.39 -18.36 -9.93
CA ASP A 256 11.00 -17.13 -9.23
C ASP A 256 10.05 -17.37 -8.04
N GLU A 257 9.84 -18.63 -7.65
CA GLU A 257 8.99 -18.97 -6.52
C GLU A 257 9.74 -18.82 -5.19
N GLN A 258 9.01 -18.47 -4.13
CA GLN A 258 9.55 -18.40 -2.77
C GLN A 258 8.82 -19.42 -1.90
N THR A 259 9.53 -20.12 -1.03
CA THR A 259 8.96 -21.04 -0.05
C THR A 259 9.34 -20.54 1.34
N ILE A 260 8.35 -20.18 2.15
CA ILE A 260 8.56 -19.58 3.47
C ILE A 260 7.75 -20.35 4.52
N TRP A 261 8.33 -20.59 5.69
CA TRP A 261 7.64 -21.23 6.80
C TRP A 261 6.73 -20.25 7.53
N VAL A 262 5.64 -20.78 8.07
CA VAL A 262 4.73 -20.05 8.95
C VAL A 262 5.16 -20.30 10.40
N ASP A 263 5.41 -19.24 11.15
CA ASP A 263 5.82 -19.30 12.56
C ASP A 263 4.65 -19.05 13.53
N LYS A 264 3.62 -18.32 13.10
CA LYS A 264 2.40 -18.07 13.88
C LYS A 264 1.16 -18.14 13.00
N CYS A 265 0.15 -18.85 13.49
CA CYS A 265 -1.18 -18.91 12.90
C CYS A 265 -2.18 -18.25 13.85
N VAL A 266 -3.04 -17.39 13.32
CA VAL A 266 -4.07 -16.70 14.09
C VAL A 266 -5.41 -16.91 13.38
N SER A 267 -6.28 -17.74 13.96
CA SER A 267 -7.68 -17.83 13.54
C SER A 267 -8.49 -16.75 14.24
N HIS A 268 -9.51 -16.23 13.57
CA HIS A 268 -10.47 -15.34 14.23
C HIS A 268 -11.15 -16.06 15.41
N GLU A 269 -11.27 -15.37 16.53
CA GLU A 269 -11.68 -15.93 17.83
C GLU A 269 -13.11 -16.47 17.80
N ASN A 270 -13.96 -15.85 16.99
CA ASN A 270 -15.37 -16.22 16.81
C ASN A 270 -15.61 -17.16 15.62
N TYR A 271 -14.58 -17.80 15.06
CA TYR A 271 -14.75 -18.77 14.00
C TYR A 271 -15.48 -20.03 14.51
N THR A 272 -16.49 -20.49 13.76
CA THR A 272 -17.17 -21.76 14.06
C THR A 272 -17.31 -22.63 12.80
N LYS A 273 -17.08 -23.94 12.94
CA LYS A 273 -17.16 -24.90 11.82
C LYS A 273 -18.58 -25.11 11.35
N GLU A 274 -19.53 -25.01 12.27
CA GLU A 274 -20.93 -25.33 12.07
C GLU A 274 -21.59 -24.37 11.07
N THR A 275 -21.27 -23.07 11.16
CA THR A 275 -21.80 -22.05 10.26
C THR A 275 -20.77 -21.53 9.25
N SER A 276 -19.49 -21.84 9.45
CA SER A 276 -18.38 -21.21 8.72
C SER A 276 -18.39 -19.67 8.80
N ASP A 277 -19.00 -19.12 9.85
CA ASP A 277 -18.95 -17.68 10.13
C ASP A 277 -17.59 -17.32 10.72
N ASN A 278 -17.08 -16.13 10.38
CA ASN A 278 -15.72 -15.69 10.70
C ASN A 278 -14.62 -16.63 10.18
N ASP A 279 -14.83 -17.24 9.01
CA ASP A 279 -13.84 -18.11 8.35
C ASP A 279 -12.68 -17.30 7.74
N ILE A 280 -11.82 -16.77 8.62
CA ILE A 280 -10.64 -16.00 8.30
C ILE A 280 -9.50 -16.32 9.27
N ALA A 281 -8.30 -16.42 8.73
CA ALA A 281 -7.07 -16.59 9.50
C ALA A 281 -5.92 -15.78 8.90
N MET A 282 -4.98 -15.40 9.77
CA MET A 282 -3.72 -14.76 9.44
C MET A 282 -2.55 -15.71 9.70
N LEU A 283 -1.63 -15.76 8.75
CA LEU A 283 -0.38 -16.50 8.84
C LEU A 283 0.76 -15.49 8.89
N HIS A 284 1.50 -15.47 9.99
CA HIS A 284 2.77 -14.75 10.07
C HIS A 284 3.86 -15.60 9.44
N LEU A 285 4.70 -14.96 8.63
CA LEU A 285 5.79 -15.61 7.93
C LEU A 285 7.08 -15.47 8.73
N ALA A 286 7.83 -16.57 8.86
CA ALA A 286 9.10 -16.59 9.58
C ALA A 286 10.14 -15.61 8.98
N GLU A 287 10.02 -15.31 7.69
CA GLU A 287 10.83 -14.34 6.97
C GLU A 287 9.94 -13.48 6.07
N PRO A 288 10.25 -12.17 5.90
CA PRO A 288 9.51 -11.32 4.99
C PRO A 288 9.72 -11.75 3.53
N VAL A 289 8.65 -11.68 2.75
CA VAL A 289 8.68 -11.94 1.31
C VAL A 289 9.56 -10.92 0.60
N VAL A 290 10.43 -11.41 -0.29
CA VAL A 290 11.20 -10.54 -1.20
C VAL A 290 10.32 -10.20 -2.40
N TYR A 291 9.90 -8.93 -2.49
CA TYR A 291 9.01 -8.53 -3.57
C TYR A 291 9.66 -8.60 -4.94
N ASN A 292 8.88 -9.12 -5.89
CA ASN A 292 9.23 -9.16 -7.30
C ASN A 292 7.94 -9.11 -8.15
N LYS A 293 8.07 -9.19 -9.48
CA LYS A 293 6.92 -9.15 -10.40
C LYS A 293 5.91 -10.30 -10.23
N TYR A 294 6.28 -11.37 -9.52
CA TYR A 294 5.46 -12.54 -9.25
C TYR A 294 5.05 -12.69 -7.78
N ALA A 295 5.59 -11.87 -6.88
CA ALA A 295 5.31 -11.88 -5.44
C ALA A 295 5.20 -10.44 -4.92
N LEU A 296 3.98 -9.92 -4.81
CA LEU A 296 3.69 -8.61 -4.23
C LEU A 296 2.28 -8.63 -3.61
N PRO A 297 2.00 -7.79 -2.60
CA PRO A 297 0.76 -7.86 -1.85
C PRO A 297 -0.41 -7.25 -2.63
N VAL A 298 -1.62 -7.71 -2.38
CA VAL A 298 -2.85 -7.04 -2.82
C VAL A 298 -3.16 -5.86 -1.88
N CYS A 299 -3.83 -4.81 -2.37
CA CYS A 299 -4.28 -3.74 -1.47
C CYS A 299 -5.49 -4.18 -0.65
N LEU A 300 -5.51 -3.79 0.63
CA LEU A 300 -6.71 -3.82 1.45
C LEU A 300 -7.49 -2.50 1.25
N PRO A 301 -8.82 -2.55 1.06
CA PRO A 301 -9.64 -1.36 0.96
C PRO A 301 -9.95 -0.78 2.35
N THR A 302 -10.40 0.48 2.41
CA THR A 302 -11.18 0.98 3.56
C THR A 302 -12.60 0.43 3.50
N ARG A 303 -13.30 0.36 4.66
CA ARG A 303 -14.70 -0.08 4.72
C ARG A 303 -15.59 0.72 3.76
N ASP A 304 -15.45 2.04 3.73
CA ASP A 304 -16.29 2.91 2.88
C ASP A 304 -16.07 2.62 1.39
N LEU A 305 -14.82 2.59 0.92
CA LEU A 305 -14.51 2.19 -0.46
C LEU A 305 -15.09 0.80 -0.79
N ALA A 306 -14.91 -0.18 0.11
CA ALA A 306 -15.37 -1.54 -0.10
C ALA A 306 -16.89 -1.61 -0.31
N GLU A 307 -17.66 -1.09 0.65
CA GLU A 307 -19.12 -1.13 0.62
C GLU A 307 -19.72 -0.23 -0.47
N GLN A 308 -19.16 0.96 -0.67
CA GLN A 308 -19.73 1.96 -1.57
C GLN A 308 -19.39 1.69 -3.03
N GLU A 309 -18.20 1.15 -3.35
CA GLU A 309 -17.73 1.02 -4.74
C GLU A 309 -17.37 -0.41 -5.15
N LEU A 310 -16.72 -1.19 -4.26
CA LEU A 310 -16.12 -2.47 -4.64
C LEU A 310 -17.11 -3.63 -4.60
N THR A 311 -18.06 -3.64 -3.68
CA THR A 311 -19.04 -4.74 -3.51
C THR A 311 -20.43 -4.38 -4.01
N ARG A 312 -20.53 -3.43 -4.96
CA ARG A 312 -21.81 -3.10 -5.62
C ARG A 312 -22.39 -4.32 -6.34
N SER A 313 -23.71 -4.44 -6.31
CA SER A 313 -24.43 -5.51 -7.05
C SER A 313 -24.02 -5.56 -8.52
N GLY A 314 -23.75 -6.76 -9.03
CA GLY A 314 -23.34 -6.98 -10.42
C GLY A 314 -21.88 -6.62 -10.74
N LYS A 315 -21.13 -6.00 -9.82
CA LYS A 315 -19.71 -5.71 -10.00
C LYS A 315 -18.97 -7.03 -10.25
N GLN A 316 -18.10 -7.04 -11.26
CA GLN A 316 -17.31 -8.22 -11.60
C GLN A 316 -16.17 -8.43 -10.61
N MET A 317 -16.11 -9.64 -10.07
CA MET A 317 -15.07 -10.13 -9.17
C MET A 317 -14.19 -11.12 -9.92
N LEU A 318 -12.89 -11.05 -9.67
CA LEU A 318 -11.92 -12.04 -10.13
C LEU A 318 -11.59 -12.95 -8.95
N VAL A 319 -11.71 -14.26 -9.16
CA VAL A 319 -11.26 -15.28 -8.20
C VAL A 319 -10.18 -16.11 -8.87
N THR A 320 -9.06 -16.33 -8.17
CA THR A 320 -7.92 -17.09 -8.69
C THR A 320 -7.57 -18.27 -7.79
N GLY A 321 -7.13 -19.38 -8.38
CA GLY A 321 -6.68 -20.53 -7.62
C GLY A 321 -6.39 -21.77 -8.45
N TRP A 322 -6.08 -22.86 -7.74
CA TRP A 322 -5.77 -24.18 -8.31
C TRP A 322 -6.78 -25.25 -7.88
N GLY A 323 -7.94 -24.82 -7.40
CA GLY A 323 -8.97 -25.69 -6.87
C GLY A 323 -9.49 -26.69 -7.88
N SER A 324 -10.30 -27.59 -7.36
CA SER A 324 -10.86 -28.69 -8.09
C SER A 324 -11.75 -28.20 -9.23
N THR A 325 -11.66 -28.86 -10.38
CA THR A 325 -12.52 -28.57 -11.53
C THR A 325 -13.86 -29.34 -11.46
N SER A 326 -14.12 -30.03 -10.34
CA SER A 326 -15.29 -30.89 -10.12
C SER A 326 -15.68 -30.93 -8.66
N ASP A 327 -16.99 -30.90 -8.39
CA ASP A 327 -17.61 -31.09 -7.06
C ASP A 327 -17.49 -32.54 -6.53
N VAL A 328 -17.05 -33.48 -7.39
CA VAL A 328 -17.07 -34.93 -7.08
C VAL A 328 -15.67 -35.53 -6.99
N HIS A 329 -14.71 -34.99 -7.73
CA HIS A 329 -13.35 -35.51 -7.80
C HIS A 329 -12.35 -34.42 -7.43
N ASN A 330 -11.35 -34.75 -6.60
CA ASN A 330 -10.25 -33.83 -6.24
C ASN A 330 -9.22 -33.67 -7.38
N ASN A 331 -9.68 -33.24 -8.56
CA ASN A 331 -8.81 -32.97 -9.69
C ASN A 331 -8.42 -31.49 -9.71
N TYR A 332 -7.41 -31.15 -8.91
CA TYR A 332 -6.88 -29.79 -8.80
C TYR A 332 -6.20 -29.35 -10.10
N SER A 333 -6.49 -28.12 -10.53
CA SER A 333 -5.83 -27.53 -11.70
C SER A 333 -4.31 -27.55 -11.58
N THR A 334 -3.61 -27.88 -12.67
CA THR A 334 -2.14 -27.85 -12.71
C THR A 334 -1.59 -26.44 -12.87
N LEU A 335 -2.35 -25.55 -13.51
CA LEU A 335 -2.00 -24.15 -13.74
C LEU A 335 -2.91 -23.23 -12.94
N LEU A 336 -2.42 -22.06 -12.57
CA LEU A 336 -3.23 -21.06 -11.90
C LEU A 336 -4.33 -20.59 -12.87
N SER A 337 -5.58 -20.78 -12.44
CA SER A 337 -6.76 -20.44 -13.21
C SER A 337 -7.50 -19.28 -12.56
N TYR A 338 -8.36 -18.63 -13.33
CA TYR A 338 -9.24 -17.59 -12.81
C TYR A 338 -10.67 -17.74 -13.34
N ILE A 339 -11.63 -17.25 -12.56
CA ILE A 339 -13.01 -17.02 -12.97
C ILE A 339 -13.37 -15.54 -12.79
N GLN A 340 -14.34 -15.10 -13.59
CA GLN A 340 -14.99 -13.80 -13.41
C GLN A 340 -16.46 -14.05 -13.13
N ILE A 341 -16.93 -13.55 -11.99
CA ILE A 341 -18.28 -13.76 -11.49
C ILE A 341 -18.83 -12.44 -10.92
N PRO A 342 -20.12 -12.14 -11.06
CA PRO A 342 -20.71 -10.93 -10.51
C PRO A 342 -20.96 -11.08 -9.01
N MET A 343 -20.84 -9.97 -8.29
CA MET A 343 -21.26 -9.83 -6.90
C MET A 343 -22.79 -9.88 -6.78
N VAL A 344 -23.29 -10.63 -5.79
CA VAL A 344 -24.72 -10.88 -5.57
C VAL A 344 -25.18 -10.25 -4.26
N PRO A 345 -26.28 -9.48 -4.24
CA PRO A 345 -26.86 -8.96 -3.01
C PRO A 345 -27.16 -10.05 -1.97
N ARG A 346 -26.92 -9.75 -0.69
CA ARG A 346 -27.11 -10.71 0.41
C ARG A 346 -28.54 -11.28 0.47
N ASN A 347 -29.55 -10.45 0.23
CA ASN A 347 -30.96 -10.87 0.24
C ASN A 347 -31.28 -11.89 -0.86
N GLU A 348 -30.77 -11.69 -2.07
CA GLU A 348 -30.92 -12.63 -3.19
C GLU A 348 -30.16 -13.93 -2.89
N CYS A 349 -28.95 -13.82 -2.35
CA CYS A 349 -28.19 -14.99 -1.95
C CYS A 349 -28.91 -15.80 -0.86
N ALA A 350 -29.42 -15.15 0.19
CA ALA A 350 -30.13 -15.82 1.28
C ALA A 350 -31.42 -16.53 0.82
N GLN A 351 -32.02 -16.12 -0.31
CA GLN A 351 -33.17 -16.81 -0.89
C GLN A 351 -32.78 -18.06 -1.67
N ALA A 352 -31.59 -18.07 -2.29
CA ALA A 352 -31.10 -19.21 -3.06
C ALA A 352 -30.40 -20.27 -2.21
N MET A 353 -29.79 -19.87 -1.08
CA MET A 353 -29.02 -20.74 -0.21
C MET A 353 -29.91 -21.40 0.86
N ARG A 354 -29.60 -22.65 1.21
CA ARG A 354 -30.27 -23.40 2.29
C ARG A 354 -29.70 -23.02 3.65
N PHE A 355 -28.40 -22.79 3.72
CA PHE A 355 -27.73 -22.34 4.95
C PHE A 355 -27.78 -20.81 5.09
N ALA A 356 -27.79 -20.35 6.35
CA ALA A 356 -27.88 -18.93 6.66
C ALA A 356 -26.62 -18.17 6.22
N ILE A 357 -26.80 -17.00 5.62
CA ILE A 357 -25.72 -16.11 5.18
C ILE A 357 -25.61 -14.96 6.17
N SER A 358 -24.48 -14.85 6.88
CA SER A 358 -24.23 -13.78 7.87
C SER A 358 -23.87 -12.44 7.20
N ASP A 359 -23.78 -11.36 7.98
CA ASP A 359 -23.28 -10.05 7.51
C ASP A 359 -21.79 -10.05 7.17
N ASN A 360 -21.08 -11.08 7.63
CA ASN A 360 -19.66 -11.29 7.43
C ASN A 360 -19.33 -12.07 6.15
N MET A 361 -20.35 -12.37 5.34
CA MET A 361 -20.24 -13.16 4.11
C MET A 361 -20.65 -12.35 2.88
N LEU A 362 -20.02 -12.69 1.76
CA LEU A 362 -20.33 -12.20 0.42
C LEU A 362 -20.76 -13.39 -0.44
N CYS A 363 -21.65 -13.15 -1.40
CA CYS A 363 -21.99 -14.13 -2.41
C CYS A 363 -21.63 -13.62 -3.80
N ALA A 364 -21.14 -14.51 -4.65
CA ALA A 364 -20.83 -14.19 -6.03
C ALA A 364 -21.15 -15.38 -6.93
N GLY A 365 -21.53 -15.07 -8.17
CA GLY A 365 -21.95 -16.07 -9.16
C GLY A 365 -23.18 -15.63 -9.93
N SER A 366 -23.62 -16.49 -10.84
CA SER A 366 -24.84 -16.27 -11.62
C SER A 366 -25.64 -17.56 -11.65
N LEU A 367 -26.92 -17.49 -11.29
CA LEU A 367 -27.82 -18.62 -11.42
C LEU A 367 -27.89 -19.08 -12.89
N GLY A 368 -27.86 -20.38 -13.11
CA GLY A 368 -27.79 -21.01 -14.43
C GLY A 368 -26.36 -21.23 -14.95
N ASP A 369 -25.39 -20.45 -14.47
CA ASP A 369 -23.97 -20.65 -14.75
C ASP A 369 -23.40 -21.75 -13.84
N LYS A 370 -22.34 -22.41 -14.29
CA LYS A 370 -21.57 -23.35 -13.48
C LYS A 370 -20.28 -22.73 -12.95
N LYS A 371 -19.96 -21.46 -13.29
CA LYS A 371 -18.77 -20.77 -12.80
C LYS A 371 -18.74 -20.65 -11.29
N ASP A 372 -17.75 -21.29 -10.67
CA ASP A 372 -17.60 -21.30 -9.22
C ASP A 372 -16.17 -21.65 -8.78
N ALA A 373 -15.82 -21.21 -7.57
CA ALA A 373 -14.64 -21.68 -6.85
C ALA A 373 -14.93 -23.05 -6.24
N CYS A 374 -13.90 -23.87 -6.00
CA CYS A 374 -14.12 -25.21 -5.44
C CYS A 374 -13.00 -25.64 -4.51
N SER A 375 -13.04 -26.90 -4.05
CA SER A 375 -12.09 -27.47 -3.10
C SER A 375 -10.64 -27.18 -3.49
N GLY A 376 -9.86 -26.61 -2.58
CA GLY A 376 -8.49 -26.18 -2.82
C GLY A 376 -8.34 -24.70 -3.19
N ASP A 377 -9.40 -24.00 -3.58
CA ASP A 377 -9.40 -22.54 -3.71
C ASP A 377 -9.65 -21.83 -2.39
N SER A 378 -10.13 -22.54 -1.37
CA SER A 378 -10.39 -22.02 -0.03
C SER A 378 -9.25 -21.16 0.52
N GLY A 379 -9.57 -20.03 1.12
CA GLY A 379 -8.62 -19.00 1.56
C GLY A 379 -8.01 -18.18 0.42
N GLY A 380 -8.26 -18.53 -0.84
CA GLY A 380 -7.81 -17.79 -2.02
C GLY A 380 -8.52 -16.45 -2.21
N PRO A 381 -7.97 -15.58 -3.06
CA PRO A 381 -8.44 -14.20 -3.20
C PRO A 381 -9.71 -14.10 -4.05
N MET A 382 -10.67 -13.31 -3.56
CA MET A 382 -11.67 -12.62 -4.38
C MET A 382 -11.31 -11.14 -4.45
N ILE A 383 -10.98 -10.66 -5.64
CA ILE A 383 -10.45 -9.30 -5.86
C ILE A 383 -11.25 -8.56 -6.93
N THR A 384 -11.21 -7.23 -6.88
CA THR A 384 -11.72 -6.38 -7.96
C THR A 384 -10.77 -5.23 -8.21
N LYS A 385 -10.80 -4.72 -9.45
CA LYS A 385 -10.00 -3.56 -9.85
C LYS A 385 -10.82 -2.29 -9.63
N TYR A 386 -10.24 -1.34 -8.90
CA TYR A 386 -10.75 0.02 -8.80
C TYR A 386 -9.71 0.97 -9.39
N LYS A 387 -10.10 1.66 -10.47
CA LYS A 387 -9.19 2.43 -11.31
C LYS A 387 -8.00 1.56 -11.74
N ASP A 388 -6.78 1.89 -11.32
CA ASP A 388 -5.57 1.15 -11.67
C ASP A 388 -5.01 0.22 -10.58
N THR A 389 -5.77 -0.02 -9.51
CA THR A 389 -5.32 -0.79 -8.34
C THR A 389 -6.27 -1.95 -8.04
N TRP A 390 -5.70 -3.13 -7.76
CA TRP A 390 -6.44 -4.32 -7.32
C TRP A 390 -6.62 -4.33 -5.81
N PHE A 391 -7.85 -4.56 -5.38
CA PHE A 391 -8.24 -4.63 -3.97
C PHE A 391 -8.82 -6.00 -3.63
N LEU A 392 -8.47 -6.50 -2.44
CA LEU A 392 -9.07 -7.69 -1.85
C LEU A 392 -10.43 -7.36 -1.25
N VAL A 393 -11.46 -8.07 -1.71
CA VAL A 393 -12.83 -7.88 -1.22
C VAL A 393 -13.34 -9.09 -0.45
N GLY A 394 -12.83 -10.29 -0.75
CA GLY A 394 -13.21 -11.49 -0.02
C GLY A 394 -12.20 -12.62 -0.10
N LEU A 395 -12.45 -13.65 0.69
CA LEU A 395 -11.70 -14.91 0.70
C LEU A 395 -12.64 -16.06 0.34
N VAL A 396 -12.22 -16.97 -0.52
CA VAL A 396 -12.99 -18.19 -0.83
C VAL A 396 -13.22 -18.97 0.47
N SER A 397 -14.47 -19.29 0.81
CA SER A 397 -14.79 -19.95 2.07
C SER A 397 -15.54 -21.27 1.86
N TRP A 398 -16.81 -21.21 1.47
CA TRP A 398 -17.66 -22.41 1.31
C TRP A 398 -18.72 -22.26 0.21
N GLY A 399 -19.44 -23.34 -0.06
CA GLY A 399 -20.57 -23.37 -1.00
C GLY A 399 -21.43 -24.62 -0.79
N GLU A 400 -22.66 -24.62 -1.32
CA GLU A 400 -23.54 -25.79 -1.29
C GLU A 400 -23.21 -26.75 -2.44
N GLY A 401 -21.99 -27.29 -2.41
CA GLY A 401 -21.32 -27.88 -3.56
C GLY A 401 -20.76 -26.81 -4.50
N CYS A 402 -19.97 -27.22 -5.49
CA CYS A 402 -19.34 -26.33 -6.45
C CYS A 402 -20.07 -26.30 -7.81
N GLY A 403 -20.32 -25.11 -8.35
CA GLY A 403 -20.81 -24.93 -9.73
C GLY A 403 -22.22 -25.47 -9.97
N ARG A 404 -23.05 -25.47 -8.92
CA ARG A 404 -24.47 -25.79 -9.02
C ARG A 404 -25.22 -24.59 -9.58
N ARG A 405 -26.12 -24.84 -10.53
CA ARG A 405 -26.80 -23.79 -11.30
C ARG A 405 -27.78 -22.98 -10.45
N GLU A 406 -28.21 -23.53 -9.33
CA GLU A 406 -29.18 -22.97 -8.42
C GLU A 406 -28.54 -22.38 -7.14
N LYS A 407 -27.20 -22.31 -7.08
CA LYS A 407 -26.45 -21.88 -5.90
C LYS A 407 -25.39 -20.84 -6.26
N PHE A 408 -24.91 -20.16 -5.23
CA PHE A 408 -23.80 -19.20 -5.31
C PHE A 408 -22.61 -19.71 -4.50
N GLY A 409 -21.41 -19.21 -4.84
CA GLY A 409 -20.23 -19.36 -4.00
C GLY A 409 -20.26 -18.34 -2.86
N VAL A 410 -19.81 -18.75 -1.67
CA VAL A 410 -19.79 -17.91 -0.46
C VAL A 410 -18.35 -17.59 -0.07
N TYR A 411 -18.12 -16.32 0.23
CA TYR A 411 -16.81 -15.73 0.48
C TYR A 411 -16.83 -14.97 1.80
N THR A 412 -15.74 -15.00 2.57
CA THR A 412 -15.60 -14.17 3.76
C THR A 412 -15.44 -12.71 3.37
N LYS A 413 -16.21 -11.81 3.97
CA LYS A 413 -16.25 -10.37 3.67
C LYS A 413 -15.11 -9.62 4.35
N VAL A 414 -14.01 -9.37 3.62
CA VAL A 414 -12.77 -8.80 4.19
C VAL A 414 -12.99 -7.41 4.82
N SER A 415 -13.93 -6.61 4.32
CA SER A 415 -14.23 -5.28 4.88
C SER A 415 -14.72 -5.29 6.33
N GLN A 416 -15.22 -6.43 6.84
CA GLN A 416 -15.62 -6.59 8.24
C GLN A 416 -14.43 -6.85 9.19
N TYR A 417 -13.27 -7.22 8.65
CA TYR A 417 -12.11 -7.66 9.46
C TYR A 417 -10.91 -6.72 9.37
N LEU A 418 -11.05 -5.56 8.73
CA LEU A 418 -9.92 -4.63 8.51
C LEU A 418 -9.25 -4.19 9.81
N GLU A 419 -10.05 -3.91 10.86
CA GLU A 419 -9.53 -3.54 12.19
C GLU A 419 -8.81 -4.71 12.86
N TRP A 420 -9.39 -5.92 12.78
CA TRP A 420 -8.78 -7.15 13.31
C TRP A 420 -7.45 -7.48 12.59
N ILE A 421 -7.40 -7.30 11.28
CA ILE A 421 -6.18 -7.47 10.48
C ILE A 421 -5.12 -6.47 10.93
N GLN A 422 -5.48 -5.18 11.02
CA GLN A 422 -4.54 -4.12 11.36
C GLN A 422 -3.98 -4.31 12.78
N HIS A 423 -4.83 -4.68 13.74
CA HIS A 423 -4.43 -4.96 15.11
C HIS A 423 -3.30 -6.00 15.19
N HIS A 424 -3.46 -7.14 14.49
CA HIS A 424 -2.44 -8.20 14.48
C HIS A 424 -1.14 -7.79 13.78
N ILE A 425 -1.22 -6.97 12.73
CA ILE A 425 -0.04 -6.41 12.06
C ILE A 425 0.75 -5.51 13.03
N ASP A 426 0.06 -4.67 13.79
CA ASP A 426 0.68 -3.69 14.69
C ASP A 426 1.25 -4.33 15.96
N GLU A 427 0.54 -5.28 16.59
CA GLU A 427 1.01 -5.97 17.79
C GLU A 427 2.34 -6.69 17.58
N MET A 428 2.47 -7.41 16.46
CA MET A 428 3.72 -8.10 16.15
C MET A 428 4.83 -7.08 15.86
N SER A 429 4.54 -5.99 15.15
CA SER A 429 5.52 -4.93 14.87
C SER A 429 6.08 -4.28 16.14
N ALA A 430 5.30 -4.22 17.22
CA ALA A 430 5.74 -3.75 18.53
C ALA A 430 6.60 -4.78 19.27
N SER A 431 6.25 -6.07 19.18
CA SER A 431 6.98 -7.17 19.83
C SER A 431 8.43 -7.31 19.33
N TRP A 432 8.72 -6.96 18.07
CA TRP A 432 10.08 -7.01 17.50
C TRP A 432 10.95 -5.78 17.84
N LYS A 433 10.38 -4.72 18.42
CA LYS A 433 11.12 -3.50 18.81
C LYS A 433 11.52 -3.46 20.29
N GLY A 434 11.09 -4.44 21.09
CA GLY A 434 11.54 -4.68 22.47
C GLY A 434 12.53 -5.82 22.51
#